data_AF-A0A084EZW1-F1
#
_entry.id   AF-A0A084EZW1-F1
#
_cell.length_a   1.000
_cell.length_b   1.000
_cell.length_c   1.000
_cell.angle_alpha   90.00
_cell.angle_beta   90.00
_cell.angle_gamma   90.00
#
_symmetry.space_group_name_H-M   'P 1'
#
loop_
_entity.id
_entity.type
_entity.pdbx_description
1 polymer ?
#
loop_
_entity_poly.entity_id
_entity_poly.type
_entity_poly.pdbx_seq_one_letter_code
_entity_poly.pdbx_strand_id
1 'polypeptide(L)'
;MNPEPGATPDNAGKKEEGDQGSNNVDSEADKKKKEQEAEEAKKKEAEAAFKTKKEQANATISGLTNLSDEERNGYKDRVEKIADTNKITEIEDIVKEAQAKDDEKMKSKEAADKLEEAKQKAINEIKNLQALEENERTTFVQKIEAIKTVEQKDEVEKILKEAKDANTKKLQEEAKKQADEIKQDQITSAKLTIGNDKYFWLELTASKETYDKLKDKRLMFNLDKIGGNEGIEFATRFKVGENAFTFHKFIKNEGSNVIFQISSDQAYGAENEKGKYRVTKIWLENDVTETNLLKTPSNEVDNL
;
A
#
# COMPACT_ATOMS: atom_id res chain seq x y z
N MET A 1 -19.51 12.77 109.90
CA MET A 1 -18.74 13.62 110.82
C MET A 1 -17.27 13.30 110.64
N ASN A 2 -16.47 14.35 110.44
CA ASN A 2 -15.00 14.38 110.54
C ASN A 2 -14.52 13.81 111.91
N PRO A 3 -13.23 13.46 112.12
CA PRO A 3 -12.09 14.34 111.81
C PRO A 3 -10.73 13.70 111.43
N GLU A 4 -9.82 14.55 110.91
CA GLU A 4 -8.34 14.54 111.05
C GLU A 4 -7.93 14.81 112.54
N PRO A 5 -6.67 15.12 112.97
CA PRO A 5 -5.34 15.19 112.32
C PRO A 5 -4.18 14.60 113.19
N GLY A 6 -2.94 14.66 112.68
CA GLY A 6 -1.76 14.82 113.57
C GLY A 6 -0.47 14.13 113.12
N ALA A 7 0.47 14.92 112.62
CA ALA A 7 1.82 14.57 112.16
C ALA A 7 2.76 14.04 113.26
N THR A 8 3.73 13.16 112.95
CA THR A 8 5.21 13.39 112.77
C THR A 8 5.95 12.08 113.14
N PRO A 9 7.28 11.90 112.99
CA PRO A 9 8.25 12.38 112.00
C PRO A 9 9.25 11.30 111.50
N ASP A 10 10.15 11.81 110.66
CA ASP A 10 11.39 11.33 110.04
C ASP A 10 12.42 10.50 110.84
N ASN A 11 13.09 9.63 110.08
CA ASN A 11 14.54 9.33 110.04
C ASN A 11 15.21 8.19 110.85
N ALA A 12 16.12 7.51 110.11
CA ALA A 12 17.31 6.74 110.50
C ALA A 12 17.22 5.22 110.81
N GLY A 13 17.44 4.41 109.76
CA GLY A 13 18.57 3.46 109.70
C GLY A 13 18.36 1.99 110.10
N LYS A 14 18.46 1.06 109.13
CA LYS A 14 19.31 -0.15 109.19
C LYS A 14 19.28 -0.94 107.87
N LYS A 15 20.44 -1.52 107.54
CA LYS A 15 20.75 -2.43 106.42
C LYS A 15 19.89 -3.69 106.45
N GLU A 16 19.56 -4.24 105.27
CA GLU A 16 19.75 -5.66 104.95
C GLU A 16 19.62 -5.92 103.43
N GLU A 17 20.18 -7.06 103.03
CA GLU A 17 20.66 -7.46 101.70
C GLU A 17 19.57 -7.93 100.72
N GLY A 18 19.94 -7.99 99.44
CA GLY A 18 19.15 -8.51 98.31
C GLY A 18 18.93 -7.39 97.29
N ASP A 19 19.27 -7.49 96.01
CA ASP A 19 19.46 -8.64 95.16
C ASP A 19 20.28 -8.21 93.94
N GLN A 20 20.85 -9.20 93.31
CA GLN A 20 21.91 -9.22 92.31
C GLN A 20 21.56 -8.45 91.04
N GLY A 21 22.63 -8.08 90.33
CA GLY A 21 22.56 -7.23 89.17
C GLY A 21 21.79 -7.78 87.99
N SER A 22 21.51 -6.87 87.06
CA SER A 22 21.70 -7.23 85.66
C SER A 22 22.44 -6.09 85.01
N ASN A 23 23.72 -6.34 84.73
CA ASN A 23 24.51 -5.54 83.83
C ASN A 23 23.75 -5.37 82.52
N ASN A 24 23.80 -4.15 82.03
CA ASN A 24 23.65 -3.80 80.64
C ASN A 24 24.69 -4.62 79.85
N VAL A 25 24.27 -5.73 79.23
CA VAL A 25 25.08 -6.46 78.24
C VAL A 25 24.14 -6.80 77.09
N ASP A 26 24.12 -5.91 76.09
CA ASP A 26 23.75 -6.31 74.74
C ASP A 26 24.82 -7.35 74.33
N SER A 27 24.52 -8.62 74.58
CA SER A 27 25.51 -9.68 74.44
C SER A 27 25.87 -9.82 72.96
N GLU A 28 27.14 -10.08 72.66
CA GLU A 28 27.59 -10.39 71.29
C GLU A 28 26.74 -11.52 70.64
N ALA A 29 26.12 -12.37 71.46
CA ALA A 29 25.18 -13.39 71.04
C ALA A 29 23.80 -12.84 70.60
N ASP A 30 23.23 -11.85 71.31
CA ASP A 30 21.97 -11.21 70.92
C ASP A 30 22.13 -10.37 69.65
N LYS A 31 23.30 -9.74 69.46
CA LYS A 31 23.65 -9.02 68.24
C LYS A 31 23.80 -9.96 67.04
N LYS A 32 24.52 -11.08 67.21
CA LYS A 32 24.66 -12.13 66.18
C LYS A 32 23.32 -12.79 65.80
N LYS A 33 22.44 -13.00 66.76
CA LYS A 33 21.10 -13.55 66.51
C LYS A 33 20.24 -12.60 65.68
N LYS A 34 20.24 -11.30 66.01
CA LYS A 34 19.54 -10.27 65.21
C LYS A 34 20.11 -10.13 63.79
N GLU A 35 21.43 -10.23 63.62
CA GLU A 35 22.06 -10.24 62.28
C GLU A 35 21.66 -11.47 61.46
N GLN A 36 21.63 -12.66 62.04
CA GLN A 36 21.18 -13.88 61.36
C GLN A 36 19.69 -13.81 60.96
N GLU A 37 18.83 -13.33 61.85
CA GLU A 37 17.40 -13.14 61.55
C GLU A 37 17.18 -12.13 60.41
N ALA A 38 17.98 -11.06 60.35
CA ALA A 38 17.93 -10.07 59.28
C ALA A 38 18.46 -10.63 57.93
N GLU A 39 19.49 -11.47 57.95
CA GLU A 39 20.06 -12.10 56.76
C GLU A 39 19.12 -13.18 56.19
N GLU A 40 18.46 -13.95 57.06
CA GLU A 40 17.45 -14.93 56.65
C GLU A 40 16.18 -14.25 56.09
N ALA A 41 15.76 -13.12 56.66
CA ALA A 41 14.66 -12.33 56.13
C ALA A 41 14.97 -11.79 54.72
N LYS A 42 16.17 -11.25 54.50
CA LYS A 42 16.63 -10.81 53.16
C LYS A 42 16.66 -11.95 52.15
N LYS A 43 17.09 -13.14 52.57
CA LYS A 43 17.11 -14.33 51.70
C LYS A 43 15.69 -14.74 51.28
N LYS A 44 14.74 -14.80 52.22
CA LYS A 44 13.33 -15.10 51.92
C LYS A 44 12.70 -14.07 50.99
N GLU A 45 13.00 -12.80 51.19
CA GLU A 45 12.53 -11.71 50.32
C GLU A 45 13.10 -11.86 48.90
N ALA A 46 14.40 -12.16 48.75
CA ALA A 46 15.03 -12.42 47.46
C ALA A 46 14.45 -13.65 46.75
N GLU A 47 14.18 -14.74 47.47
CA GLU A 47 13.52 -15.95 46.94
C GLU A 47 12.09 -15.65 46.46
N ALA A 48 11.32 -14.87 47.23
CA ALA A 48 9.96 -14.49 46.86
C ALA A 48 9.95 -13.56 45.63
N ALA A 49 10.84 -12.57 45.58
CA ALA A 49 11.02 -11.69 44.43
C ALA A 49 11.43 -12.48 43.18
N PHE A 50 12.36 -13.43 43.33
CA PHE A 50 12.80 -14.31 42.25
C PHE A 50 11.66 -15.18 41.71
N LYS A 51 10.86 -15.79 42.59
CA LYS A 51 9.67 -16.56 42.19
C LYS A 51 8.66 -15.69 41.44
N THR A 52 8.37 -14.50 41.96
CA THR A 52 7.47 -13.53 41.32
C THR A 52 7.97 -13.17 39.91
N LYS A 53 9.28 -12.99 39.76
CA LYS A 53 9.89 -12.67 38.46
C LYS A 53 9.73 -13.82 37.45
N LYS A 54 9.89 -15.07 37.88
CA LYS A 54 9.61 -16.25 37.03
C LYS A 54 8.15 -16.32 36.60
N GLU A 55 7.22 -16.12 37.54
CA GLU A 55 5.78 -16.11 37.26
C GLU A 55 5.42 -15.03 36.23
N GLN A 56 5.97 -13.81 36.38
CA GLN A 56 5.80 -12.71 35.42
C GLN A 56 6.41 -13.03 34.04
N ALA A 57 7.59 -13.62 34.00
CA ALA A 57 8.24 -14.03 32.76
C ALA A 57 7.40 -15.07 32.02
N ASN A 58 6.93 -16.11 32.73
CA ASN A 58 6.06 -17.14 32.17
C ASN A 58 4.72 -16.59 31.68
N ALA A 59 4.12 -15.64 32.41
CA ALA A 59 2.90 -14.96 31.99
C ALA A 59 3.13 -14.16 30.69
N THR A 60 4.24 -13.41 30.61
CA THR A 60 4.62 -12.65 29.42
C THR A 60 4.81 -13.58 28.22
N ILE A 61 5.60 -14.65 28.37
CA ILE A 61 5.84 -15.64 27.32
C ILE A 61 4.53 -16.33 26.88
N SER A 62 3.61 -16.58 27.81
CA SER A 62 2.28 -17.14 27.48
C SER A 62 1.44 -16.22 26.60
N GLY A 63 1.61 -14.90 26.75
CA GLY A 63 0.90 -13.88 25.97
C GLY A 63 1.46 -13.64 24.56
N LEU A 64 2.60 -14.23 24.21
CA LEU A 64 3.17 -14.16 22.87
C LEU A 64 2.33 -15.06 21.94
N THR A 65 1.77 -14.50 20.87
CA THR A 65 0.72 -15.17 20.06
C THR A 65 1.21 -15.70 18.71
N ASN A 66 2.40 -15.27 18.28
CA ASN A 66 3.00 -15.66 17.00
C ASN A 66 4.01 -16.80 17.17
N LEU A 67 4.45 -17.08 18.41
CA LEU A 67 5.20 -18.28 18.76
C LEU A 67 4.32 -19.53 18.77
N SER A 68 4.88 -20.69 18.39
CA SER A 68 4.22 -21.99 18.55
C SER A 68 4.18 -22.41 20.02
N ASP A 69 3.34 -23.39 20.34
CA ASP A 69 3.27 -23.95 21.70
C ASP A 69 4.62 -24.53 22.15
N GLU A 70 5.33 -25.23 21.26
CA GLU A 70 6.65 -25.78 21.52
C GLU A 70 7.68 -24.69 21.82
N GLU A 71 7.69 -23.60 21.06
CA GLU A 71 8.61 -22.48 21.28
C GLU A 71 8.31 -21.79 22.61
N ARG A 72 7.03 -21.49 22.89
CA ARG A 72 6.62 -20.88 24.17
C ARG A 72 7.01 -21.76 25.35
N ASN A 73 6.76 -23.06 25.26
CA ASN A 73 7.13 -24.01 26.31
C ASN A 73 8.66 -24.11 26.46
N GLY A 74 9.41 -24.11 25.35
CA GLY A 74 10.87 -24.07 25.38
C GLY A 74 11.43 -22.85 26.12
N TYR A 75 10.84 -21.66 25.93
CA TYR A 75 11.23 -20.46 26.68
C TYR A 75 10.84 -20.54 28.17
N LYS A 76 9.65 -21.03 28.50
CA LYS A 76 9.22 -21.25 29.90
C LYS A 76 10.12 -22.23 30.63
N ASP A 77 10.48 -23.34 29.98
CA ASP A 77 11.38 -24.34 30.55
C ASP A 77 12.78 -23.74 30.84
N ARG A 78 13.25 -22.83 29.99
CA ARG A 78 14.51 -22.09 30.23
C ARG A 78 14.40 -21.20 31.46
N VAL A 79 13.28 -20.47 31.62
CA VAL A 79 13.00 -19.66 32.82
C VAL A 79 12.99 -20.53 34.08
N GLU A 80 12.30 -21.68 34.03
CA GLU A 80 12.17 -22.57 35.19
C GLU A 80 13.49 -23.18 35.63
N LYS A 81 14.39 -23.50 34.68
CA LYS A 81 15.71 -24.10 34.96
C LYS A 81 16.68 -23.16 35.68
N ILE A 82 16.43 -21.85 35.74
CA ILE A 82 17.29 -20.90 36.46
C ILE A 82 17.06 -21.07 37.96
N ALA A 83 18.05 -21.56 38.70
CA ALA A 83 17.94 -21.81 40.14
C ALA A 83 18.61 -20.75 41.03
N ASP A 84 19.54 -19.97 40.46
CA ASP A 84 20.30 -18.94 41.19
C ASP A 84 19.50 -17.63 41.26
N THR A 85 19.15 -17.21 42.47
CA THR A 85 18.36 -16.00 42.74
C THR A 85 19.02 -14.71 42.26
N ASN A 86 20.34 -14.71 42.06
CA ASN A 86 21.07 -13.54 41.56
C ASN A 86 21.01 -13.39 40.03
N LYS A 87 20.46 -14.37 39.31
CA LYS A 87 20.41 -14.40 37.84
C LYS A 87 19.09 -13.88 37.26
N ILE A 88 18.51 -12.85 37.89
CA ILE A 88 17.29 -12.21 37.39
C ILE A 88 17.47 -11.68 35.97
N THR A 89 18.65 -11.18 35.62
CA THR A 89 18.95 -10.70 34.26
C THR A 89 18.82 -11.80 33.21
N GLU A 90 19.16 -13.05 33.54
CA GLU A 90 19.02 -14.18 32.62
C GLU A 90 17.55 -14.48 32.32
N ILE A 91 16.66 -14.35 33.33
CA ILE A 91 15.21 -14.45 33.12
C ILE A 91 14.72 -13.35 32.17
N GLU A 92 15.18 -12.12 32.37
CA GLU A 92 14.79 -10.98 31.52
C GLU A 92 15.28 -11.13 30.08
N ASP A 93 16.48 -11.64 29.87
CA ASP A 93 17.03 -11.85 28.55
C ASP A 93 16.30 -12.98 27.80
N ILE A 94 15.86 -14.03 28.49
CA ILE A 94 14.97 -15.06 27.89
C ILE A 94 13.65 -14.43 27.43
N VAL A 95 13.04 -13.57 28.23
CA VAL A 95 11.79 -12.88 27.86
C VAL A 95 12.01 -12.00 26.62
N LYS A 96 13.10 -11.21 26.58
CA LYS A 96 13.43 -10.37 25.42
C LYS A 96 13.66 -11.21 24.16
N GLU A 97 14.35 -12.34 24.28
CA GLU A 97 14.57 -13.26 23.16
C GLU A 97 13.24 -13.80 22.63
N ALA A 98 12.34 -14.23 23.52
CA ALA A 98 11.02 -14.71 23.15
C ALA A 98 10.18 -13.62 22.45
N GLN A 99 10.18 -12.40 22.99
CA GLN A 99 9.50 -11.24 22.39
C GLN A 99 10.06 -10.91 21.00
N ALA A 100 11.39 -10.85 20.85
CA ALA A 100 12.03 -10.58 19.57
C ALA A 100 11.66 -11.63 18.51
N LYS A 101 11.56 -12.91 18.92
CA LYS A 101 11.16 -14.00 18.02
C LYS A 101 9.68 -13.92 17.64
N ASP A 102 8.82 -13.56 18.59
CA ASP A 102 7.39 -13.33 18.33
C ASP A 102 7.19 -12.21 17.30
N ASP A 103 7.88 -11.08 17.51
CA ASP A 103 7.87 -9.92 16.61
C ASP A 103 8.39 -10.26 15.20
N GLU A 104 9.46 -11.05 15.11
CA GLU A 104 10.02 -11.53 13.83
C GLU A 104 8.99 -12.37 13.06
N LYS A 105 8.30 -13.29 13.76
CA LYS A 105 7.26 -14.13 13.15
C LYS A 105 6.05 -13.33 12.71
N MET A 106 5.61 -12.37 13.52
CA MET A 106 4.53 -11.45 13.15
C MET A 106 4.87 -10.71 11.86
N LYS A 107 6.05 -10.10 11.79
CA LYS A 107 6.50 -9.37 10.58
C LYS A 107 6.62 -10.27 9.36
N SER A 108 7.10 -11.51 9.55
CA SER A 108 7.19 -12.49 8.46
C SER A 108 5.81 -12.87 7.93
N LYS A 109 4.84 -13.09 8.82
CA LYS A 109 3.45 -13.35 8.45
C LYS A 109 2.82 -12.17 7.72
N GLU A 110 2.96 -10.95 8.25
CA GLU A 110 2.46 -9.74 7.59
C GLU A 110 3.07 -9.54 6.20
N ALA A 111 4.36 -9.87 6.02
CA ALA A 111 5.02 -9.78 4.73
C ALA A 111 4.50 -10.84 3.74
N ALA A 112 4.21 -12.06 4.21
CA ALA A 112 3.60 -13.10 3.41
C ALA A 112 2.15 -12.74 2.99
N ASP A 113 1.37 -12.17 3.91
CA ASP A 113 0.00 -11.72 3.61
C ASP A 113 0.01 -10.61 2.54
N LYS A 114 0.90 -9.61 2.67
CA LYS A 114 1.08 -8.55 1.66
C LYS A 114 1.50 -9.09 0.30
N LEU A 115 2.34 -10.13 0.26
CA LEU A 115 2.72 -10.78 -0.99
C LEU A 115 1.50 -11.42 -1.65
N GLU A 116 0.65 -12.12 -0.89
CA GLU A 116 -0.55 -12.75 -1.44
C GLU A 116 -1.56 -11.71 -1.94
N GLU A 117 -1.77 -10.60 -1.22
CA GLU A 117 -2.58 -9.48 -1.69
C GLU A 117 -2.07 -8.90 -3.02
N ALA A 118 -0.74 -8.68 -3.13
CA ALA A 118 -0.12 -8.19 -4.35
C ALA A 118 -0.32 -9.16 -5.52
N LYS A 119 -0.17 -10.47 -5.27
CA LYS A 119 -0.42 -11.52 -6.27
C LYS A 119 -1.87 -11.50 -6.74
N GLN A 120 -2.84 -11.46 -5.82
CA GLN A 120 -4.25 -11.44 -6.18
C GLN A 120 -4.64 -10.20 -6.99
N LYS A 121 -4.12 -9.02 -6.59
CA LYS A 121 -4.32 -7.79 -7.35
C LYS A 121 -3.77 -7.92 -8.77
N ALA A 122 -2.53 -8.39 -8.91
CA ALA A 122 -1.89 -8.56 -10.22
C ALA A 122 -2.61 -9.60 -11.10
N ILE A 123 -3.04 -10.72 -10.53
CA ILE A 123 -3.84 -11.74 -11.22
C ILE A 123 -5.15 -11.15 -11.73
N ASN A 124 -5.85 -10.37 -10.89
CA ASN A 124 -7.10 -9.71 -11.29
C ASN A 124 -6.88 -8.68 -12.41
N GLU A 125 -5.82 -7.90 -12.34
CA GLU A 125 -5.45 -6.97 -13.42
C GLU A 125 -5.16 -7.72 -14.73
N ILE A 126 -4.40 -8.82 -14.68
CA ILE A 126 -4.09 -9.64 -15.86
C ILE A 126 -5.34 -10.25 -16.48
N LYS A 127 -6.27 -10.75 -15.65
CA LYS A 127 -7.55 -11.31 -16.13
C LYS A 127 -8.39 -10.31 -16.92
N ASN A 128 -8.24 -9.02 -16.64
CA ASN A 128 -8.95 -7.94 -17.31
C ASN A 128 -8.24 -7.37 -18.55
N LEU A 129 -7.07 -7.91 -18.93
CA LEU A 129 -6.37 -7.52 -20.15
C LEU A 129 -7.08 -8.11 -21.39
N GLN A 130 -7.77 -7.24 -22.12
CA GLN A 130 -8.70 -7.61 -23.19
C GLN A 130 -8.04 -8.06 -24.50
N ALA A 131 -6.82 -7.60 -24.79
CA ALA A 131 -6.14 -7.92 -26.05
C ALA A 131 -5.27 -9.18 -25.96
N LEU A 132 -5.05 -9.70 -24.74
CA LEU A 132 -4.42 -10.99 -24.55
C LEU A 132 -5.44 -12.11 -24.77
N GLU A 133 -4.97 -13.23 -25.31
CA GLU A 133 -5.75 -14.46 -25.36
C GLU A 133 -5.83 -15.13 -23.98
N GLU A 134 -6.79 -16.03 -23.78
CA GLU A 134 -6.98 -16.70 -22.49
C GLU A 134 -5.75 -17.52 -22.06
N ASN A 135 -5.11 -18.21 -23.00
CA ASN A 135 -3.90 -18.98 -22.75
C ASN A 135 -2.70 -18.09 -22.37
N GLU A 136 -2.58 -16.90 -22.96
CA GLU A 136 -1.55 -15.91 -22.62
C GLU A 136 -1.77 -15.36 -21.22
N ARG A 137 -3.01 -14.96 -20.88
CA ARG A 137 -3.38 -14.54 -19.52
C ARG A 137 -3.07 -15.64 -18.51
N THR A 138 -3.46 -16.88 -18.81
CA THR A 138 -3.21 -18.05 -17.95
C THR A 138 -1.71 -18.25 -17.69
N THR A 139 -0.88 -18.09 -18.72
CA THR A 139 0.58 -18.21 -18.60
C THR A 139 1.15 -17.17 -17.62
N PHE A 140 0.70 -15.91 -17.69
CA PHE A 140 1.14 -14.89 -16.74
C PHE A 140 0.61 -15.14 -15.32
N VAL A 141 -0.64 -15.56 -15.17
CA VAL A 141 -1.23 -15.94 -13.86
C VAL A 141 -0.42 -17.05 -13.20
N GLN A 142 -0.08 -18.11 -13.94
CA GLN A 142 0.72 -19.22 -13.43
C GLN A 142 2.11 -18.78 -12.95
N LYS A 143 2.76 -17.85 -13.68
CA LYS A 143 4.04 -17.27 -13.23
C LYS A 143 3.91 -16.54 -11.90
N ILE A 144 2.81 -15.80 -11.68
CA ILE A 144 2.54 -15.12 -10.40
C ILE A 144 2.26 -16.13 -9.29
N GLU A 145 1.44 -17.16 -9.55
CA GLU A 145 1.13 -18.21 -8.57
C GLU A 145 2.34 -19.05 -8.16
N ALA A 146 3.35 -19.15 -9.05
CA ALA A 146 4.62 -19.81 -8.78
C ALA A 146 5.51 -19.05 -7.78
N ILE A 147 5.24 -17.77 -7.50
CA ILE A 147 5.98 -16.99 -6.50
C ILE A 147 5.59 -17.45 -5.09
N LYS A 148 6.58 -17.93 -4.34
CA LYS A 148 6.38 -18.55 -3.01
C LYS A 148 6.93 -17.74 -1.86
N THR A 149 7.92 -16.87 -2.09
CA THR A 149 8.65 -16.22 -1.00
C THR A 149 8.66 -14.70 -1.13
N VAL A 150 8.79 -14.03 0.01
CA VAL A 150 8.77 -12.56 0.10
C VAL A 150 9.95 -11.92 -0.62
N GLU A 151 11.08 -12.62 -0.73
CA GLU A 151 12.27 -12.18 -1.45
C GLU A 151 12.02 -12.04 -2.96
N GLN A 152 11.00 -12.72 -3.47
CA GLN A 152 10.61 -12.69 -4.89
C GLN A 152 9.46 -11.74 -5.18
N LYS A 153 9.01 -10.93 -4.20
CA LYS A 153 7.83 -10.06 -4.35
C LYS A 153 7.91 -9.11 -5.55
N ASP A 154 9.10 -8.65 -5.90
CA ASP A 154 9.30 -7.71 -7.01
C ASP A 154 9.02 -8.36 -8.38
N GLU A 155 9.09 -9.70 -8.47
CA GLU A 155 8.72 -10.42 -9.68
C GLU A 155 7.21 -10.35 -9.97
N VAL A 156 6.35 -10.14 -8.96
CA VAL A 156 4.90 -9.94 -9.17
C VAL A 156 4.66 -8.72 -10.05
N GLU A 157 5.30 -7.59 -9.72
CA GLU A 157 5.16 -6.34 -10.48
C GLU A 157 5.78 -6.45 -11.86
N LYS A 158 6.94 -7.09 -11.97
CA LYS A 158 7.60 -7.33 -13.26
C LYS A 158 6.75 -8.17 -14.20
N ILE A 159 6.16 -9.27 -13.72
CA ILE A 159 5.27 -10.13 -14.53
C ILE A 159 4.00 -9.35 -14.95
N LEU A 160 3.41 -8.57 -14.03
CA LEU A 160 2.27 -7.71 -14.34
C LEU A 160 2.62 -6.69 -15.44
N LYS A 161 3.81 -6.08 -15.36
CA LYS A 161 4.30 -5.15 -16.38
C LYS A 161 4.47 -5.84 -17.73
N GLU A 162 5.11 -7.02 -17.75
CA GLU A 162 5.26 -7.82 -18.99
C GLU A 162 3.91 -8.13 -19.63
N ALA A 163 2.89 -8.50 -18.83
CA ALA A 163 1.55 -8.75 -19.33
C ALA A 163 0.89 -7.48 -19.92
N LYS A 164 1.02 -6.34 -19.24
CA LYS A 164 0.52 -5.04 -19.72
C LYS A 164 1.21 -4.59 -21.01
N ASP A 165 2.52 -4.78 -21.11
CA ASP A 165 3.29 -4.45 -22.30
C ASP A 165 2.88 -5.34 -23.48
N ALA A 166 2.71 -6.66 -23.25
CA ALA A 166 2.21 -7.58 -24.25
C ALA A 166 0.80 -7.23 -24.74
N ASN A 167 -0.11 -6.89 -23.81
CA ASN A 167 -1.47 -6.42 -24.15
C ASN A 167 -1.42 -5.15 -25.00
N THR A 168 -0.59 -4.18 -24.60
CA THR A 168 -0.42 -2.90 -25.32
C THR A 168 0.09 -3.15 -26.74
N LYS A 169 1.11 -4.00 -26.89
CA LYS A 169 1.66 -4.35 -28.20
C LYS A 169 0.59 -4.95 -29.13
N LYS A 170 -0.24 -5.87 -28.62
CA LYS A 170 -1.34 -6.44 -29.41
C LYS A 170 -2.40 -5.42 -29.82
N LEU A 171 -2.76 -4.50 -28.92
CA LEU A 171 -3.66 -3.39 -29.27
C LEU A 171 -3.07 -2.53 -30.40
N GLN A 172 -1.76 -2.31 -30.39
CA GLN A 172 -1.06 -1.54 -31.43
C GLN A 172 -1.01 -2.28 -32.76
N GLU A 173 -0.70 -3.58 -32.75
CA GLU A 173 -0.70 -4.43 -33.94
C GLU A 173 -2.10 -4.51 -34.59
N GLU A 174 -3.14 -4.68 -33.78
CA GLU A 174 -4.52 -4.72 -34.26
C GLU A 174 -4.98 -3.34 -34.78
N ALA A 175 -4.63 -2.25 -34.09
CA ALA A 175 -4.92 -0.91 -34.57
C ALA A 175 -4.22 -0.62 -35.90
N LYS A 176 -2.96 -1.03 -36.06
CA LYS A 176 -2.22 -0.90 -37.32
C LYS A 176 -2.93 -1.64 -38.45
N LYS A 177 -3.33 -2.90 -38.22
CA LYS A 177 -4.05 -3.71 -39.19
C LYS A 177 -5.37 -3.06 -39.60
N GLN A 178 -6.16 -2.61 -38.63
CA GLN A 178 -7.41 -1.88 -38.89
C GLN A 178 -7.16 -0.60 -39.69
N ALA A 179 -6.11 0.14 -39.37
CA ALA A 179 -5.75 1.36 -40.09
C ALA A 179 -5.36 1.08 -41.55
N ASP A 180 -4.63 -0.02 -41.82
CA ASP A 180 -4.30 -0.44 -43.19
C ASP A 180 -5.53 -0.85 -43.99
N GLU A 181 -6.48 -1.54 -43.36
CA GLU A 181 -7.77 -1.88 -43.98
C GLU A 181 -8.59 -0.62 -44.31
N ILE A 182 -8.68 0.33 -43.37
CA ILE A 182 -9.41 1.59 -43.57
C ILE A 182 -8.75 2.47 -44.64
N LYS A 183 -7.41 2.48 -44.69
CA LYS A 183 -6.64 3.28 -45.65
C LYS A 183 -6.93 2.89 -47.12
N GLN A 184 -7.47 1.70 -47.39
CA GLN A 184 -7.84 1.31 -48.76
C GLN A 184 -9.00 2.16 -49.30
N ASP A 185 -9.99 2.45 -48.45
CA ASP A 185 -11.18 3.24 -48.83
C ASP A 185 -11.04 4.73 -48.49
N GLN A 186 -10.13 5.06 -47.55
CA GLN A 186 -9.79 6.39 -47.04
C GLN A 186 -10.97 7.24 -46.54
N ILE A 187 -10.64 8.24 -45.73
CA ILE A 187 -11.53 9.37 -45.49
C ILE A 187 -11.36 10.33 -46.67
N THR A 188 -12.43 10.55 -47.43
CA THR A 188 -12.38 11.23 -48.72
C THR A 188 -12.27 12.74 -48.60
N SER A 189 -12.74 13.31 -47.50
CA SER A 189 -12.63 14.75 -47.23
C SER A 189 -12.64 15.03 -45.73
N ALA A 190 -12.01 16.14 -45.36
CA ALA A 190 -12.02 16.69 -44.03
C ALA A 190 -12.25 18.20 -44.10
N LYS A 191 -13.24 18.71 -43.38
CA LYS A 191 -13.53 20.14 -43.28
C LYS A 191 -13.33 20.59 -41.84
N LEU A 192 -12.35 21.46 -41.64
CA LEU A 192 -12.04 22.06 -40.35
C LEU A 192 -12.89 23.31 -40.17
N THR A 193 -13.39 23.50 -38.95
CA THR A 193 -14.11 24.68 -38.47
C THR A 193 -13.75 24.96 -37.02
N ILE A 194 -13.96 26.18 -36.54
CA ILE A 194 -13.89 26.51 -35.11
C ILE A 194 -15.31 26.79 -34.64
N GLY A 195 -15.74 26.08 -33.60
CA GLY A 195 -17.05 26.29 -33.00
C GLY A 195 -17.08 27.52 -32.10
N ASN A 196 -18.28 28.00 -31.77
CA ASN A 196 -18.45 29.07 -30.78
C ASN A 196 -17.96 28.68 -29.38
N ASP A 197 -17.85 27.36 -29.14
CA ASP A 197 -17.25 26.74 -27.97
C ASP A 197 -15.71 26.77 -27.98
N LYS A 198 -15.11 27.34 -29.03
CA LYS A 198 -13.67 27.45 -29.27
C LYS A 198 -12.98 26.11 -29.53
N TYR A 199 -13.71 25.03 -29.80
CA TYR A 199 -13.12 23.77 -30.22
C TYR A 199 -12.91 23.76 -31.73
N PHE A 200 -11.84 23.11 -32.19
CA PHE A 200 -11.73 22.74 -33.59
C PHE A 200 -12.66 21.56 -33.84
N TRP A 201 -13.53 21.70 -34.83
CA TRP A 201 -14.46 20.66 -35.29
C TRP A 201 -14.05 20.22 -36.69
N LEU A 202 -13.86 18.92 -36.86
CA LEU A 202 -13.48 18.30 -38.11
C LEU A 202 -14.63 17.44 -38.61
N GLU A 203 -15.27 17.89 -39.68
CA GLU A 203 -16.28 17.14 -40.42
C GLU A 203 -15.59 16.23 -41.45
N LEU A 204 -15.84 14.94 -41.34
CA LEU A 204 -15.21 13.88 -42.09
C LEU A 204 -16.25 13.20 -42.97
N THR A 205 -15.88 12.92 -44.22
CA THR A 205 -16.69 12.11 -45.14
C THR A 205 -15.96 10.81 -45.43
N ALA A 206 -16.66 9.68 -45.24
CA ALA A 206 -16.13 8.35 -45.55
C ALA A 206 -17.22 7.46 -46.14
N SER A 207 -16.84 6.33 -46.73
CA SER A 207 -17.82 5.29 -47.08
C SER A 207 -18.53 4.79 -45.82
N LYS A 208 -19.74 4.22 -45.98
CA LYS A 208 -20.45 3.60 -44.85
C LYS A 208 -19.63 2.49 -44.18
N GLU A 209 -18.92 1.67 -44.97
CA GLU A 209 -18.05 0.62 -44.46
C GLU A 209 -16.91 1.18 -43.61
N THR A 210 -16.22 2.20 -44.10
CA THR A 210 -15.15 2.88 -43.34
C THR A 210 -15.70 3.51 -42.06
N TYR A 211 -16.85 4.17 -42.12
CA TYR A 211 -17.49 4.74 -40.94
C TYR A 211 -17.84 3.65 -39.90
N ASP A 212 -18.39 2.52 -40.32
CA ASP A 212 -18.73 1.42 -39.42
C ASP A 212 -17.50 0.83 -38.72
N LYS A 213 -16.33 0.82 -39.37
CA LYS A 213 -15.03 0.44 -38.76
C LYS A 213 -14.50 1.49 -37.78
N LEU A 214 -14.87 2.76 -37.97
CA LEU A 214 -14.36 3.90 -37.20
C LEU A 214 -15.23 4.30 -36.02
N LYS A 215 -16.57 4.14 -36.09
CA LYS A 215 -17.54 4.76 -35.17
C LYS A 215 -17.31 4.49 -33.68
N ASP A 216 -16.70 3.36 -33.33
CA ASP A 216 -16.40 2.95 -31.95
C ASP A 216 -14.93 3.12 -31.57
N LYS A 217 -14.10 3.70 -32.45
CA LYS A 217 -12.67 3.89 -32.25
C LYS A 217 -12.37 5.32 -31.83
N ARG A 218 -11.19 5.57 -31.25
CA ARG A 218 -10.71 6.95 -31.06
C ARG A 218 -9.77 7.33 -32.18
N LEU A 219 -10.01 8.51 -32.75
CA LEU A 219 -9.16 9.13 -33.74
C LEU A 219 -8.20 10.12 -33.09
N MET A 220 -7.05 10.28 -33.70
CA MET A 220 -6.08 11.33 -33.43
C MET A 220 -5.83 12.10 -34.71
N PHE A 221 -5.40 13.36 -34.60
CA PHE A 221 -5.12 14.17 -35.78
C PHE A 221 -3.99 15.17 -35.54
N ASN A 222 -3.26 15.48 -36.61
CA ASN A 222 -2.22 16.51 -36.57
C ASN A 222 -2.85 17.86 -36.92
N LEU A 223 -2.83 18.78 -35.97
CA LEU A 223 -3.30 20.15 -36.12
C LEU A 223 -2.10 21.06 -36.37
N ASP A 224 -1.92 21.42 -37.63
CA ASP A 224 -0.79 22.23 -38.12
C ASP A 224 -1.16 23.72 -38.06
N LYS A 225 -0.39 24.49 -37.28
CA LYS A 225 -0.47 25.96 -37.24
C LYS A 225 0.45 26.53 -38.33
N ILE A 226 -0.14 27.10 -39.37
CA ILE A 226 0.60 27.65 -40.52
C ILE A 226 1.55 28.77 -40.06
N GLY A 227 2.85 28.56 -40.30
CA GLY A 227 3.91 29.48 -39.87
C GLY A 227 4.29 29.38 -38.39
N GLY A 228 3.82 28.35 -37.69
CA GLY A 228 4.16 28.03 -36.30
C GLY A 228 4.62 26.58 -36.14
N ASN A 229 4.45 26.03 -34.93
CA ASN A 229 4.76 24.64 -34.61
C ASN A 229 3.56 23.72 -34.89
N GLU A 230 3.83 22.48 -35.29
CA GLU A 230 2.83 21.41 -35.39
C GLU A 230 2.44 20.90 -33.99
N GLY A 231 1.14 20.63 -33.79
CA GLY A 231 0.61 20.03 -32.57
C GLY A 231 -0.17 18.75 -32.87
N ILE A 232 0.11 17.68 -32.11
CA ILE A 232 -0.71 16.46 -32.14
C ILE A 232 -1.90 16.68 -31.22
N GLU A 233 -3.10 16.48 -31.75
CA GLU A 233 -4.35 16.58 -31.01
C GLU A 233 -5.04 15.22 -30.92
N PHE A 234 -5.63 14.97 -29.75
CA PHE A 234 -6.54 13.84 -29.58
C PHE A 234 -7.94 14.27 -30.00
N ALA A 235 -8.71 13.38 -30.63
CA ALA A 235 -10.13 13.62 -30.72
C ALA A 235 -10.74 13.60 -29.31
N THR A 236 -11.61 14.55 -28.96
CA THR A 236 -12.20 14.65 -27.62
C THR A 236 -12.91 13.37 -27.21
N ARG A 237 -12.74 12.97 -25.95
CA ARG A 237 -13.66 12.02 -25.29
C ARG A 237 -14.70 12.81 -24.52
N PHE A 238 -15.94 12.88 -25.01
CA PHE A 238 -17.04 13.40 -24.19
C PHE A 238 -17.62 12.24 -23.35
N LYS A 239 -17.64 12.40 -22.02
CA LYS A 239 -18.40 11.48 -21.16
C LYS A 239 -19.90 11.68 -21.42
N VAL A 240 -20.59 10.64 -21.88
CA VAL A 240 -22.06 10.61 -21.93
C VAL A 240 -22.51 9.40 -21.09
N GLY A 241 -22.92 9.66 -19.84
CA GLY A 241 -23.24 8.60 -18.88
C GLY A 241 -21.99 7.86 -18.34
N GLU A 242 -22.14 6.57 -18.03
CA GLU A 242 -21.05 5.73 -17.44
C GLU A 242 -19.99 5.28 -18.46
N ASN A 243 -20.22 5.48 -19.76
CA ASN A 243 -19.29 5.08 -20.82
C ASN A 243 -18.66 6.30 -21.51
N ALA A 244 -17.33 6.35 -21.55
CA ALA A 244 -16.62 7.33 -22.36
C ALA A 244 -16.60 6.84 -23.81
N PHE A 245 -17.47 7.38 -24.66
CA PHE A 245 -17.40 7.14 -26.09
C PHE A 245 -16.50 8.20 -26.75
N THR A 246 -15.78 7.80 -27.80
CA THR A 246 -15.30 8.78 -28.77
C THR A 246 -16.53 9.43 -29.39
N PHE A 247 -16.66 10.75 -29.31
CA PHE A 247 -17.82 11.41 -29.91
C PHE A 247 -17.59 11.53 -31.41
N HIS A 248 -17.96 10.48 -32.14
CA HIS A 248 -18.31 10.62 -33.55
C HIS A 248 -19.73 11.14 -33.62
N LYS A 249 -19.92 12.44 -33.84
CA LYS A 249 -21.26 12.95 -34.13
C LYS A 249 -21.63 12.52 -35.54
N PHE A 250 -22.43 11.48 -35.68
CA PHE A 250 -23.09 11.20 -36.96
C PHE A 250 -23.88 12.44 -37.36
N ILE A 251 -23.66 12.95 -38.57
CA ILE A 251 -24.39 14.11 -39.09
C ILE A 251 -25.49 13.62 -40.02
N LYS A 252 -25.12 12.95 -41.11
CA LYS A 252 -26.06 12.51 -42.15
C LYS A 252 -25.44 11.44 -43.04
N ASN A 253 -26.30 10.70 -43.73
CA ASN A 253 -25.92 9.96 -44.92
C ASN A 253 -25.93 10.89 -46.14
N GLU A 254 -24.96 10.73 -47.03
CA GLU A 254 -24.87 11.45 -48.30
C GLU A 254 -24.54 10.44 -49.41
N GLY A 255 -25.59 9.91 -50.05
CA GLY A 255 -25.44 8.80 -51.00
C GLY A 255 -24.88 7.53 -50.34
N SER A 256 -23.77 7.02 -50.84
CA SER A 256 -23.03 5.87 -50.27
C SER A 256 -22.11 6.24 -49.11
N ASN A 257 -22.03 7.53 -48.77
CA ASN A 257 -21.09 8.06 -47.79
C ASN A 257 -21.80 8.45 -46.49
N VAL A 258 -21.04 8.50 -45.42
CA VAL A 258 -21.44 9.01 -44.11
C VAL A 258 -20.61 10.25 -43.82
N ILE A 259 -21.28 11.29 -43.34
CA ILE A 259 -20.64 12.49 -42.80
C ILE A 259 -20.75 12.43 -41.28
N PHE A 260 -19.61 12.60 -40.61
CA PHE A 260 -19.51 12.59 -39.16
C PHE A 260 -18.50 13.62 -38.68
N GLN A 261 -18.55 14.00 -37.40
CA GLN A 261 -17.65 14.99 -36.82
C GLN A 261 -16.84 14.43 -35.66
N ILE A 262 -15.60 14.90 -35.54
CA ILE A 262 -14.74 14.82 -34.36
C ILE A 262 -14.30 16.23 -33.95
N SER A 263 -13.78 16.40 -32.74
CA SER A 263 -13.29 17.68 -32.23
C SER A 263 -11.93 17.56 -31.53
N SER A 264 -11.22 18.68 -31.36
CA SER A 264 -9.99 18.75 -30.54
C SER A 264 -10.25 18.44 -29.07
N ASP A 265 -9.28 17.88 -28.35
CA ASP A 265 -9.47 17.53 -26.93
C ASP A 265 -9.61 18.77 -26.03
N GLN A 266 -9.11 19.91 -26.50
CA GLN A 266 -9.11 21.19 -25.80
C GLN A 266 -9.72 22.32 -26.65
N ALA A 267 -10.15 23.38 -25.95
CA ALA A 267 -10.59 24.63 -26.54
C ALA A 267 -9.40 25.54 -26.87
N TYR A 268 -9.51 26.31 -27.96
CA TYR A 268 -8.49 27.23 -28.47
C TYR A 268 -9.02 28.64 -28.54
N GLY A 269 -8.68 29.46 -27.56
CA GLY A 269 -9.07 30.87 -27.57
C GLY A 269 -8.22 31.78 -26.70
N ALA A 270 -7.00 31.36 -26.39
CA ALA A 270 -5.96 32.22 -25.86
C ALA A 270 -5.28 33.01 -26.98
N GLU A 271 -4.72 34.17 -26.67
CA GLU A 271 -4.07 35.05 -27.66
C GLU A 271 -2.91 34.36 -28.40
N ASN A 272 -2.14 33.50 -27.73
CA ASN A 272 -1.05 32.73 -28.33
C ASN A 272 -1.53 31.60 -29.27
N GLU A 273 -2.82 31.27 -29.23
CA GLU A 273 -3.47 30.25 -30.07
C GLU A 273 -4.12 30.86 -31.32
N LYS A 274 -4.03 32.17 -31.50
CA LYS A 274 -4.49 32.82 -32.73
C LYS A 274 -3.58 32.48 -33.90
N GLY A 275 -4.16 32.36 -35.07
CA GLY A 275 -3.45 32.04 -36.30
C GLY A 275 -4.25 31.10 -37.17
N LYS A 276 -3.60 30.62 -38.22
CA LYS A 276 -4.23 29.80 -39.24
C LYS A 276 -3.88 28.34 -39.03
N TYR A 277 -4.88 27.47 -39.13
CA TYR A 277 -4.77 26.06 -38.80
C TYR A 277 -5.31 25.16 -39.91
N ARG A 278 -4.74 23.96 -40.04
CA ARG A 278 -5.27 22.88 -40.88
C ARG A 278 -5.01 21.52 -40.24
N VAL A 279 -5.77 20.52 -40.63
CA VAL A 279 -5.51 19.12 -40.28
C VAL A 279 -4.82 18.42 -41.43
N THR A 280 -3.64 17.86 -41.19
CA THR A 280 -2.82 17.22 -42.25
C THR A 280 -2.92 15.69 -42.22
N LYS A 281 -3.31 15.13 -41.07
CA LYS A 281 -3.25 13.69 -40.81
C LYS A 281 -4.31 13.27 -39.81
N ILE A 282 -4.91 12.09 -40.00
CA ILE A 282 -5.77 11.40 -39.02
C ILE A 282 -5.33 9.95 -38.90
N TRP A 283 -5.32 9.39 -37.69
CA TRP A 283 -5.00 7.99 -37.43
C TRP A 283 -5.79 7.44 -36.23
N LEU A 284 -5.72 6.13 -36.00
CA LEU A 284 -6.31 5.49 -34.82
C LEU A 284 -5.42 5.70 -33.58
N GLU A 285 -6.00 5.96 -32.41
CA GLU A 285 -5.26 6.26 -31.16
C GLU A 285 -4.17 5.23 -30.81
N ASN A 286 -4.44 3.94 -31.04
CA ASN A 286 -3.49 2.87 -30.72
C ASN A 286 -2.55 2.53 -31.89
N ASP A 287 -2.72 3.13 -33.08
CA ASP A 287 -1.78 2.94 -34.18
C ASP A 287 -0.57 3.87 -34.02
N VAL A 288 0.47 3.34 -33.40
CA VAL A 288 1.75 4.04 -33.16
C VAL A 288 2.54 4.36 -34.42
N THR A 289 2.20 3.75 -35.57
CA THR A 289 2.81 4.13 -36.86
C THR A 289 2.13 5.35 -37.47
N GLU A 290 1.00 5.75 -36.87
CA GLU A 290 0.18 6.87 -37.30
C GLU A 290 -0.17 6.74 -38.79
N THR A 291 -0.81 5.63 -39.19
CA THR A 291 -1.23 5.43 -40.58
C THR A 291 -2.23 6.51 -40.96
N ASN A 292 -1.86 7.38 -41.91
CA ASN A 292 -2.75 8.47 -42.34
C ASN A 292 -3.99 7.93 -43.06
N LEU A 293 -5.15 8.20 -42.47
CA LEU A 293 -6.47 7.83 -42.99
C LEU A 293 -7.09 8.92 -43.87
N LEU A 294 -6.54 10.15 -43.87
CA LEU A 294 -6.98 11.22 -44.76
C LEU A 294 -6.42 11.05 -46.16
N LYS A 295 -7.29 11.20 -47.16
CA LYS A 295 -6.89 11.29 -48.57
C LYS A 295 -6.19 12.62 -48.88
N THR A 296 -6.71 13.71 -48.32
CA THR A 296 -6.16 15.07 -48.46
C THR A 296 -6.25 15.82 -47.13
N PRO A 297 -5.35 16.79 -46.86
CA PRO A 297 -5.50 17.71 -45.73
C PRO A 297 -6.84 18.44 -45.75
N SER A 298 -7.25 18.96 -44.59
CA SER A 298 -8.43 19.81 -44.48
C SER A 298 -8.20 21.19 -45.11
N ASN A 299 -9.27 21.99 -45.18
CA ASN A 299 -9.14 23.42 -45.39
C ASN A 299 -8.38 24.10 -44.24
N GLU A 300 -7.87 25.29 -44.52
CA GLU A 300 -7.35 26.22 -43.53
C GLU A 300 -8.50 26.95 -42.82
N VAL A 301 -8.32 27.25 -41.54
CA VAL A 301 -9.23 28.07 -40.72
C VAL A 301 -8.42 29.04 -39.87
N ASP A 302 -8.87 30.29 -39.82
CA ASP A 302 -8.30 31.30 -38.91
C ASP A 302 -8.97 31.20 -37.53
N ASN A 303 -8.17 31.00 -36.49
CA ASN A 303 -8.53 31.23 -35.10
C ASN A 303 -8.22 32.69 -34.73
N LEU A 304 -9.27 33.48 -34.50
CA LEU A 304 -9.20 34.95 -34.34
C LEU A 304 -9.21 35.42 -32.89
#